data_AF-A0A5E4IEF5-F1
#
_entry.id   AF-A0A5E4IEF5-F1
#
_cell.length_a   1.000
_cell.length_b   1.000
_cell.length_c   1.000
_cell.angle_alpha   90.00
_cell.angle_beta   90.00
_cell.angle_gamma   90.00
#
_symmetry.space_group_name_H-M   'P 1'
#
loop_
_entity.id
_entity.type
_entity.pdbx_description
1 polymer ?
#
loop_
_entity_poly.entity_id
_entity_poly.type
_entity_poly.pdbx_seq_one_letter_code
_entity_poly.pdbx_strand_id
1 'polypeptide(L)'
;MAKTLMQMKERGEAELHDAICKLEKLLESVDAVKLFAAIIANTGFGPASSFSEATHGDISAKTEMLAYYAYPFFGKSEKEVMPWHIKECIEILDSLLVLRLMVPYFPKEATEPDHLEKIVTTVRLQAEVVRGSAFPEQTSNEIISIQGHFESWFRRATSIGPTRAQAMLWSVIRAQENSINSVIPEIREQEEAAGRKWQEINKKSTESRSPTEKRILEVLRDEQTAKTFEFVSRLNAITPEILPVSLKDLTDLKPLPTSEEWESLVGLVGLTKGYRETMSEIIEVRRRPLFVLPDNRVILVDISNALDALWESFEQVAKKDPGFFSGKYQREKAKWLQQKTVGCLSRLFPSQQIYQNLTYPDPDKSDGSTTELDIAVNWGPFLVLLEAKAKQFRLESQLGDIGRLRSDIKANVEDAFDQARRAAKYIGQTNEPEFVEPSTGRRLIISKDRIRRMYLVTVSQHLLAGLATRLSMLKNLGLFGSGEYPFSISIADLEIVTYFCDGPDLFYTILRNA
;
A
#
# COMPACT_ATOMS: atom_id res chain seq x y z
N MET A 1 -37.80 -1.60 -7.42
CA MET A 1 -36.34 -1.39 -7.41
C MET A 1 -35.77 -1.48 -5.99
N ALA A 2 -36.21 -0.65 -5.04
CA ALA A 2 -35.73 -0.70 -3.65
C ALA A 2 -35.86 -2.07 -2.94
N LYS A 3 -37.04 -2.71 -3.03
CA LYS A 3 -37.27 -4.05 -2.46
C LYS A 3 -36.33 -5.11 -3.06
N THR A 4 -36.01 -4.99 -4.34
CA THR A 4 -35.09 -5.89 -5.04
C THR A 4 -33.64 -5.69 -4.56
N LEU A 5 -33.20 -4.45 -4.37
CA LEU A 5 -31.85 -4.14 -3.86
C LEU A 5 -31.67 -4.63 -2.41
N MET A 6 -32.68 -4.48 -1.56
CA MET A 6 -32.66 -4.98 -0.19
C MET A 6 -32.57 -6.51 -0.15
N GLN A 7 -33.35 -7.20 -0.99
CA GLN A 7 -33.26 -8.66 -1.12
C GLN A 7 -31.90 -9.14 -1.64
N MET A 8 -31.28 -8.39 -2.57
CA MET A 8 -29.92 -8.71 -3.05
C MET A 8 -28.87 -8.53 -1.94
N LYS A 9 -29.02 -7.51 -1.09
CA LYS A 9 -28.15 -7.30 0.06
C LYS A 9 -28.28 -8.41 1.10
N GLU A 10 -29.49 -8.71 1.55
CA GLU A 10 -29.75 -9.79 2.53
C GLU A 10 -29.21 -11.14 2.03
N ARG A 11 -29.40 -11.42 0.73
CA ARG A 11 -28.81 -12.59 0.09
C ARG A 11 -27.28 -12.56 0.10
N GLY A 12 -26.67 -11.43 -0.24
CA GLY A 12 -25.21 -11.27 -0.22
C GLY A 12 -24.62 -11.41 1.19
N GLU A 13 -25.30 -10.90 2.22
CA GLU A 13 -24.91 -11.06 3.63
C GLU A 13 -25.01 -12.52 4.08
N ALA A 14 -26.04 -13.25 3.65
CA ALA A 14 -26.18 -14.67 3.91
C ALA A 14 -25.10 -15.51 3.19
N GLU A 15 -24.82 -15.22 1.92
CA GLU A 15 -23.75 -15.86 1.15
C GLU A 15 -22.36 -15.57 1.76
N LEU A 16 -22.13 -14.34 2.27
CA LEU A 16 -20.91 -13.97 2.97
C LEU A 16 -20.74 -14.80 4.26
N HIS A 17 -21.81 -14.92 5.06
CA HIS A 17 -21.78 -15.73 6.27
C HIS A 17 -21.51 -17.21 5.99
N ASP A 18 -22.16 -17.78 4.97
CA ASP A 18 -21.94 -19.18 4.56
C ASP A 18 -20.49 -19.43 4.11
N ALA A 19 -19.91 -18.51 3.33
CA ALA A 19 -18.52 -18.60 2.91
C ALA A 19 -17.54 -18.55 4.11
N ILE A 20 -17.80 -17.71 5.12
CA ILE A 20 -17.02 -17.68 6.36
C ILE A 20 -17.11 -19.03 7.09
N CYS A 21 -18.33 -19.56 7.27
CA CYS A 21 -18.51 -20.85 7.93
C CYS A 21 -17.84 -22.01 7.19
N LYS A 22 -17.81 -21.97 5.84
CA LYS A 22 -17.07 -22.95 5.03
C LYS A 22 -15.56 -22.85 5.27
N LEU A 23 -15.01 -21.64 5.31
CA LEU A 23 -13.60 -21.42 5.60
C LEU A 23 -13.22 -21.96 6.98
N GLU A 24 -14.01 -21.65 8.00
CA GLU A 24 -13.76 -22.12 9.37
C GLU A 24 -13.78 -23.64 9.47
N LYS A 25 -14.78 -24.30 8.86
CA LYS A 25 -14.84 -25.78 8.80
C LYS A 25 -13.61 -26.39 8.11
N LEU A 26 -13.17 -25.78 7.01
CA LEU A 26 -11.95 -26.22 6.33
C LEU A 26 -10.73 -26.09 7.25
N LEU A 27 -10.57 -24.94 7.91
CA LEU A 27 -9.47 -24.68 8.85
C LEU A 27 -9.47 -25.60 10.08
N GLU A 28 -10.63 -26.08 10.53
CA GLU A 28 -10.73 -27.11 11.57
C GLU A 28 -10.29 -28.50 11.09
N SER A 29 -10.45 -28.76 9.79
CA SER A 29 -10.26 -30.08 9.20
C SER A 29 -8.81 -30.41 8.83
N VAL A 30 -7.92 -29.43 8.81
CA VAL A 30 -6.51 -29.56 8.39
C VAL A 30 -5.56 -28.79 9.30
N ASP A 31 -4.25 -29.02 9.17
CA ASP A 31 -3.24 -28.14 9.74
C ASP A 31 -3.32 -26.75 9.08
N ALA A 32 -3.91 -25.80 9.83
CA ALA A 32 -4.14 -24.43 9.38
C ALA A 32 -2.84 -23.67 9.09
N VAL A 33 -1.70 -24.02 9.73
CA VAL A 33 -0.40 -23.39 9.47
C VAL A 33 0.11 -23.84 8.11
N LYS A 34 0.05 -25.15 7.84
CA LYS A 34 0.44 -25.70 6.53
C LYS A 34 -0.47 -25.18 5.41
N LEU A 35 -1.78 -25.10 5.65
CA LEU A 35 -2.72 -24.56 4.67
C LEU A 35 -2.41 -23.08 4.40
N PHE A 36 -2.15 -22.28 5.44
CA PHE A 36 -1.81 -20.87 5.30
C PHE A 36 -0.57 -20.66 4.41
N ALA A 37 0.53 -21.35 4.73
CA ALA A 37 1.76 -21.26 3.95
C ALA A 37 1.57 -21.75 2.51
N ALA A 38 0.87 -22.88 2.32
CA ALA A 38 0.60 -23.42 1.00
C ALA A 38 -0.26 -22.47 0.15
N ILE A 39 -1.30 -21.84 0.72
CA ILE A 39 -2.12 -20.87 -0.01
C ILE A 39 -1.28 -19.70 -0.48
N ILE A 40 -0.48 -19.10 0.42
CA ILE A 40 0.41 -17.99 0.05
C ILE A 40 1.32 -18.40 -1.11
N ALA A 41 1.85 -19.62 -1.10
CA ALA A 41 2.70 -20.04 -2.20
C ALA A 41 1.95 -20.25 -3.52
N ASN A 42 0.75 -20.83 -3.49
CA ASN A 42 -0.04 -21.03 -4.71
C ASN A 42 -0.56 -19.72 -5.30
N THR A 43 -0.80 -18.72 -4.45
CA THR A 43 -1.23 -17.40 -4.92
C THR A 43 -0.04 -16.52 -5.31
N GLY A 44 1.11 -16.69 -4.68
CA GLY A 44 2.28 -15.81 -4.84
C GLY A 44 3.32 -16.31 -5.85
N PHE A 45 3.38 -17.62 -6.14
CA PHE A 45 4.40 -18.21 -7.03
C PHE A 45 3.77 -19.01 -8.17
N GLY A 46 4.31 -18.81 -9.36
CA GLY A 46 3.83 -19.45 -10.58
C GLY A 46 4.74 -19.11 -11.77
N PRO A 47 4.41 -19.59 -12.98
CA PRO A 47 5.10 -19.15 -14.19
C PRO A 47 4.88 -17.65 -14.42
N ALA A 48 5.94 -16.89 -14.74
CA ALA A 48 5.87 -15.45 -14.99
C ALA A 48 4.77 -15.04 -15.99
N SER A 49 4.51 -15.88 -17.00
CA SER A 49 3.47 -15.67 -18.01
C SER A 49 2.03 -15.75 -17.50
N SER A 50 1.83 -16.30 -16.29
CA SER A 50 0.50 -16.42 -15.66
C SER A 50 0.14 -15.23 -14.77
N PHE A 51 1.10 -14.34 -14.48
CA PHE A 51 0.87 -13.18 -13.64
C PHE A 51 0.30 -12.01 -14.44
N SER A 52 -0.82 -11.48 -13.94
CA SER A 52 -1.37 -10.19 -14.37
C SER A 52 -2.05 -9.52 -13.18
N GLU A 53 -2.18 -8.19 -13.21
CA GLU A 53 -2.91 -7.43 -12.18
C GLU A 53 -4.33 -7.98 -11.96
N ALA A 54 -5.02 -8.38 -13.04
CA ALA A 54 -6.37 -8.93 -12.97
C ALA A 54 -6.47 -10.29 -12.25
N THR A 55 -5.36 -11.00 -12.10
CA THR A 55 -5.32 -12.38 -11.54
C THR A 55 -4.58 -12.46 -10.21
N HIS A 56 -3.68 -11.50 -9.94
CA HIS A 56 -2.76 -11.53 -8.79
C HIS A 56 -2.77 -10.21 -8.01
N GLY A 57 -3.52 -9.20 -8.44
CA GLY A 57 -3.61 -7.90 -7.76
C GLY A 57 -4.31 -7.95 -6.39
N ASP A 58 -4.95 -9.07 -6.04
CA ASP A 58 -5.71 -9.24 -4.80
C ASP A 58 -5.07 -10.21 -3.78
N ILE A 59 -3.85 -10.71 -4.05
CA ILE A 59 -3.14 -11.68 -3.19
C ILE A 59 -3.01 -11.16 -1.77
N SER A 60 -2.59 -9.90 -1.60
CA SER A 60 -2.39 -9.30 -0.28
C SER A 60 -3.71 -9.27 0.51
N ALA A 61 -4.81 -8.86 -0.14
CA ALA A 61 -6.13 -8.82 0.49
C ALA A 61 -6.63 -10.23 0.89
N LYS A 62 -6.44 -11.23 0.02
CA LYS A 62 -6.78 -12.63 0.32
C LYS A 62 -5.93 -13.20 1.45
N THR A 63 -4.64 -12.87 1.47
CA THR A 63 -3.71 -13.32 2.53
C THR A 63 -4.10 -12.74 3.88
N GLU A 64 -4.44 -11.46 3.95
CA GLU A 64 -4.89 -10.81 5.19
C GLU A 64 -6.20 -11.40 5.70
N MET A 65 -7.15 -11.66 4.80
CA MET A 65 -8.40 -12.31 5.14
C MET A 65 -8.17 -13.73 5.64
N LEU A 66 -7.33 -14.51 4.95
CA LEU A 66 -6.97 -15.84 5.40
C LEU A 66 -6.27 -15.79 6.76
N ALA A 67 -5.34 -14.86 6.99
CA ALA A 67 -4.67 -14.69 8.28
C ALA A 67 -5.67 -14.37 9.39
N TYR A 68 -6.64 -13.48 9.12
CA TYR A 68 -7.69 -13.12 10.07
C TYR A 68 -8.50 -14.34 10.52
N TYR A 69 -8.86 -15.24 9.59
CA TYR A 69 -9.65 -16.42 9.93
C TYR A 69 -8.82 -17.63 10.37
N ALA A 70 -7.58 -17.80 9.90
CA ALA A 70 -6.76 -19.00 10.13
C ALA A 70 -6.02 -19.00 11.47
N TYR A 71 -5.56 -17.84 11.95
CA TYR A 71 -4.80 -17.72 13.20
C TYR A 71 -5.49 -18.33 14.43
N PRO A 72 -6.81 -18.17 14.63
CA PRO A 72 -7.56 -18.88 15.68
C PRO A 72 -7.48 -20.42 15.60
N PHE A 73 -7.11 -21.00 14.45
CA PHE A 73 -7.00 -22.45 14.23
C PHE A 73 -5.55 -22.96 14.23
N PHE A 74 -4.56 -22.08 14.35
CA PHE A 74 -3.17 -22.51 14.47
C PHE A 74 -2.98 -23.41 15.70
N GLY A 75 -2.46 -24.62 15.46
CA GLY A 75 -2.25 -25.66 16.47
C GLY A 75 -3.49 -26.47 16.86
N LYS A 76 -4.65 -26.31 16.20
CA LYS A 76 -5.87 -27.09 16.52
C LYS A 76 -5.94 -28.46 15.85
N SER A 77 -5.25 -28.65 14.74
CA SER A 77 -5.25 -29.87 13.94
C SER A 77 -3.88 -30.06 13.32
N GLU A 78 -3.45 -31.32 13.19
CA GLU A 78 -2.20 -31.73 12.54
C GLU A 78 -2.49 -32.54 11.25
N LYS A 79 -3.74 -32.56 10.80
CA LYS A 79 -4.17 -33.31 9.62
C LYS A 79 -3.53 -32.75 8.36
N GLU A 80 -3.20 -33.66 7.44
CA GLU A 80 -2.51 -33.32 6.20
C GLU A 80 -3.33 -32.38 5.30
N VAL A 81 -2.63 -31.46 4.64
CA VAL A 81 -3.20 -30.55 3.64
C VAL A 81 -3.06 -31.19 2.27
N MET A 82 -4.20 -31.46 1.64
CA MET A 82 -4.27 -32.09 0.32
C MET A 82 -4.55 -31.03 -0.76
N PRO A 83 -4.22 -31.29 -2.03
CA PRO A 83 -4.42 -30.31 -3.11
C PRO A 83 -5.86 -29.78 -3.24
N TRP A 84 -6.87 -30.59 -2.93
CA TRP A 84 -8.28 -30.14 -2.97
C TRP A 84 -8.62 -29.17 -1.83
N HIS A 85 -8.00 -29.28 -0.65
CA HIS A 85 -8.18 -28.30 0.43
C HIS A 85 -7.67 -26.92 0.02
N ILE A 86 -6.57 -26.88 -0.75
CA ILE A 86 -5.99 -25.63 -1.24
C ILE A 86 -6.91 -25.00 -2.28
N LYS A 87 -7.37 -25.79 -3.25
CA LYS A 87 -8.35 -25.33 -4.24
C LYS A 87 -9.62 -24.80 -3.57
N GLU A 88 -10.19 -25.56 -2.63
CA GLU A 88 -11.39 -25.17 -1.88
C GLU A 88 -11.17 -23.86 -1.12
N CYS A 89 -10.03 -23.70 -0.45
CA CYS A 89 -9.69 -22.46 0.25
C CYS A 89 -9.60 -21.27 -0.71
N ILE A 90 -8.93 -21.41 -1.86
CA ILE A 90 -8.83 -20.33 -2.86
C ILE A 90 -10.23 -19.93 -3.36
N GLU A 91 -11.08 -20.90 -3.70
CA GLU A 91 -12.46 -20.64 -4.17
C GLU A 91 -13.31 -19.92 -3.09
N ILE A 92 -13.12 -20.29 -1.82
CA ILE A 92 -13.77 -19.60 -0.70
C ILE A 92 -13.24 -18.17 -0.56
N LEU A 93 -11.92 -17.96 -0.63
CA LEU A 93 -11.30 -16.63 -0.53
C LEU A 93 -11.73 -15.71 -1.70
N ASP A 94 -11.81 -16.22 -2.92
CA ASP A 94 -12.33 -15.50 -4.08
C ASP A 94 -13.78 -15.05 -3.85
N SER A 95 -14.62 -15.98 -3.39
CA SER A 95 -16.03 -15.70 -3.07
C SER A 95 -16.17 -14.64 -1.98
N LEU A 96 -15.40 -14.77 -0.90
CA LEU A 96 -15.38 -13.82 0.21
C LEU A 96 -14.96 -12.42 -0.25
N LEU A 97 -13.91 -12.32 -1.06
CA LEU A 97 -13.43 -11.02 -1.55
C LEU A 97 -14.51 -10.34 -2.41
N VAL A 98 -15.10 -11.05 -3.37
CA VAL A 98 -16.18 -10.52 -4.22
C VAL A 98 -17.36 -10.06 -3.36
N LEU A 99 -17.82 -10.89 -2.43
CA LEU A 99 -18.94 -10.55 -1.56
C LEU A 99 -18.63 -9.34 -0.66
N ARG A 100 -17.42 -9.23 -0.12
CA ARG A 100 -17.00 -8.07 0.69
C ARG A 100 -16.94 -6.78 -0.12
N LEU A 101 -16.61 -6.83 -1.41
CA LEU A 101 -16.64 -5.67 -2.28
C LEU A 101 -18.06 -5.31 -2.74
N MET A 102 -18.92 -6.31 -2.95
CA MET A 102 -20.27 -6.09 -3.48
C MET A 102 -21.30 -5.71 -2.41
N VAL A 103 -21.30 -6.36 -1.24
CA VAL A 103 -22.33 -6.15 -0.20
C VAL A 103 -22.43 -4.68 0.26
N PRO A 104 -21.32 -3.96 0.51
CA PRO A 104 -21.39 -2.55 0.91
C PRO A 104 -21.96 -1.60 -0.16
N TYR A 105 -21.96 -2.00 -1.44
CA TYR A 105 -22.54 -1.19 -2.52
C TYR A 105 -24.07 -1.17 -2.51
N PHE A 106 -24.72 -2.14 -1.86
CA PHE A 106 -26.17 -2.12 -1.74
C PHE A 106 -26.58 -1.12 -0.65
N PRO A 107 -27.42 -0.11 -0.98
CA PRO A 107 -27.77 0.95 -0.05
C PRO A 107 -28.48 0.39 1.19
N LYS A 108 -28.27 1.03 2.35
CA LYS A 108 -28.94 0.65 3.60
C LYS A 108 -30.44 0.91 3.58
N GLU A 109 -30.90 1.87 2.77
CA GLU A 109 -32.29 2.29 2.63
C GLU A 109 -32.71 2.38 1.15
N ALA A 110 -34.02 2.46 0.91
CA ALA A 110 -34.64 2.60 -0.42
C ALA A 110 -34.40 3.96 -1.11
N THR A 111 -33.67 4.85 -0.45
CA THR A 111 -33.35 6.21 -0.91
C THR A 111 -32.02 6.23 -1.65
N GLU A 112 -31.80 7.22 -2.51
CA GLU A 112 -30.47 7.41 -3.10
C GLU A 112 -29.44 7.60 -1.98
N PRO A 113 -28.31 6.87 -2.00
CA PRO A 113 -27.26 7.09 -1.04
C PRO A 113 -26.74 8.52 -1.19
N ASP A 114 -26.63 9.22 -0.06
CA ASP A 114 -26.02 10.55 0.01
C ASP A 114 -24.66 10.52 -0.70
N HIS A 115 -24.30 11.61 -1.38
CA HIS A 115 -23.00 11.74 -2.06
C HIS A 115 -21.82 11.40 -1.12
N LEU A 116 -21.99 11.70 0.17
CA LEU A 116 -21.07 11.36 1.23
C LEU A 116 -20.87 9.85 1.41
N GLU A 117 -21.96 9.09 1.42
CA GLU A 117 -21.95 7.63 1.55
C GLU A 117 -21.26 6.96 0.35
N LYS A 118 -21.43 7.52 -0.85
CA LYS A 118 -20.71 7.08 -2.05
C LYS A 118 -19.20 7.30 -1.95
N ILE A 119 -18.76 8.43 -1.41
CA ILE A 119 -17.33 8.72 -1.19
C ILE A 119 -16.75 7.74 -0.18
N VAL A 120 -17.41 7.56 0.96
CA VAL A 120 -16.98 6.61 2.00
C VAL A 120 -16.88 5.19 1.47
N THR A 121 -17.89 4.76 0.71
CA THR A 121 -17.90 3.43 0.09
C THR A 121 -16.73 3.29 -0.86
N THR A 122 -16.44 4.30 -1.68
CA THR A 122 -15.29 4.30 -2.60
C THR A 122 -13.96 4.19 -1.86
N VAL A 123 -13.75 4.99 -0.83
CA VAL A 123 -12.52 4.97 -0.01
C VAL A 123 -12.34 3.61 0.66
N ARG A 124 -13.42 3.05 1.20
CA ARG A 124 -13.41 1.71 1.82
C ARG A 124 -13.01 0.63 0.82
N LEU A 125 -13.59 0.63 -0.38
CA LEU A 125 -13.28 -0.35 -1.42
C LEU A 125 -11.82 -0.27 -1.86
N GLN A 126 -11.29 0.95 -2.02
CA GLN A 126 -9.87 1.12 -2.31
C GLN A 126 -9.00 0.62 -1.17
N ALA A 127 -9.40 0.82 0.09
CA ALA A 127 -8.69 0.28 1.24
C ALA A 127 -8.77 -1.26 1.34
N GLU A 128 -9.79 -1.91 0.78
CA GLU A 128 -9.86 -3.37 0.73
C GLU A 128 -8.87 -3.96 -0.28
N VAL A 129 -8.60 -3.28 -1.41
CA VAL A 129 -7.81 -3.85 -2.52
C VAL A 129 -6.39 -3.27 -2.61
N VAL A 130 -6.21 -1.97 -2.46
CA VAL A 130 -4.92 -1.30 -2.70
C VAL A 130 -4.00 -1.43 -1.50
N ARG A 131 -2.76 -1.86 -1.75
CA ARG A 131 -1.66 -1.93 -0.78
C ARG A 131 -0.50 -1.05 -1.25
N GLY A 132 0.26 -0.52 -0.29
CA GLY A 132 1.33 0.42 -0.55
C GLY A 132 0.83 1.85 -0.81
N SER A 133 1.51 2.82 -0.22
CA SER A 133 1.31 4.24 -0.48
C SER A 133 2.17 4.78 -1.62
N ALA A 134 3.22 4.03 -1.99
CA ALA A 134 4.20 4.31 -3.03
C ALA A 134 4.89 3.01 -3.48
N PHE A 135 5.84 3.09 -4.43
CA PHE A 135 6.73 1.95 -4.69
C PHE A 135 7.58 1.63 -3.44
N PRO A 136 7.90 0.35 -3.17
CA PRO A 136 8.66 -0.05 -1.99
C PRO A 136 9.97 0.72 -1.80
N GLU A 137 10.68 1.00 -2.88
CA GLU A 137 11.96 1.73 -2.86
C GLU A 137 11.76 3.19 -2.42
N GLN A 138 10.64 3.81 -2.77
CA GLN A 138 10.31 5.17 -2.36
C GLN A 138 10.04 5.22 -0.86
N THR A 139 9.17 4.35 -0.34
CA THR A 139 8.87 4.27 1.10
C THR A 139 10.12 3.88 1.91
N SER A 140 10.92 2.94 1.41
CA SER A 140 12.22 2.57 2.00
C SER A 140 13.15 3.78 2.11
N ASN A 141 13.29 4.56 1.03
CA ASN A 141 14.10 5.77 1.03
C ASN A 141 13.56 6.84 1.97
N GLU A 142 12.23 6.97 2.10
CA GLU A 142 11.59 7.85 3.08
C GLU A 142 11.94 7.48 4.52
N ILE A 143 11.81 6.19 4.88
CA ILE A 143 12.18 5.69 6.21
C ILE A 143 13.62 6.04 6.52
N ILE A 144 14.55 5.73 5.61
CA ILE A 144 15.98 6.01 5.78
C ILE A 144 16.25 7.52 5.90
N SER A 145 15.65 8.31 5.01
CA SER A 145 15.95 9.74 4.88
C SER A 145 15.22 10.61 5.90
N ILE A 146 14.23 10.10 6.63
CA ILE A 146 13.49 10.88 7.64
C ILE A 146 13.66 10.23 9.00
N GLN A 147 13.18 9.00 9.18
CA GLN A 147 13.20 8.32 10.46
C GLN A 147 14.62 7.87 10.82
N GLY A 148 15.44 7.50 9.82
CA GLY A 148 16.85 7.13 9.97
C GLY A 148 17.74 8.26 10.50
N HIS A 149 17.42 9.54 10.29
CA HIS A 149 18.11 10.66 10.96
C HIS A 149 18.02 10.57 12.49
N PHE A 150 17.02 9.86 13.00
CA PHE A 150 16.77 9.66 14.42
C PHE A 150 17.00 8.21 14.85
N GLU A 151 17.82 7.45 14.11
CA GLU A 151 18.09 6.02 14.34
C GLU A 151 18.38 5.71 15.82
N SER A 152 19.28 6.48 16.44
CA SER A 152 19.67 6.28 17.84
C SER A 152 18.56 6.63 18.84
N TRP A 153 17.66 7.54 18.50
CA TRP A 153 16.52 7.86 19.35
C TRP A 153 15.51 6.71 19.32
N PHE A 154 15.13 6.25 18.14
CA PHE A 154 14.22 5.12 17.97
C PHE A 154 14.78 3.83 18.57
N ARG A 155 16.05 3.50 18.30
CA ARG A 155 16.70 2.32 18.89
C ARG A 155 16.65 2.30 20.42
N ARG A 156 16.70 3.45 21.10
CA ARG A 156 16.52 3.49 22.57
C ARG A 156 15.07 3.25 22.99
N ALA A 157 14.11 3.64 22.16
CA ALA A 157 12.69 3.51 22.44
C ALA A 157 12.13 2.11 22.09
N THR A 158 12.71 1.43 21.10
CA THR A 158 12.17 0.19 20.52
C THR A 158 13.20 -0.91 20.35
N SER A 159 14.43 -0.76 20.86
CA SER A 159 15.55 -1.71 20.68
C SER A 159 16.00 -1.97 19.23
N ILE A 160 15.33 -1.39 18.24
CA ILE A 160 15.71 -1.39 16.82
C ILE A 160 15.45 -0.01 16.22
N GLY A 161 16.35 0.45 15.34
CA GLY A 161 16.15 1.71 14.62
C GLY A 161 15.46 1.51 13.26
N PRO A 162 14.88 2.57 12.65
CA PRO A 162 14.10 2.47 11.43
C PRO A 162 14.88 1.96 10.23
N THR A 163 16.11 2.44 10.04
CA THR A 163 16.98 1.99 8.94
C THR A 163 17.28 0.49 9.07
N ARG A 164 17.55 0.06 10.30
CA ARG A 164 17.82 -1.34 10.61
C ARG A 164 16.60 -2.24 10.41
N ALA A 165 15.43 -1.81 10.91
CA ALA A 165 14.17 -2.55 10.78
C ALA A 165 13.76 -2.72 9.31
N GLN A 166 13.87 -1.66 8.50
CA GLN A 166 13.52 -1.73 7.08
C GLN A 166 14.46 -2.69 6.32
N ALA A 167 15.76 -2.67 6.63
CA ALA A 167 16.72 -3.59 6.04
C ALA A 167 16.41 -5.06 6.39
N MET A 168 15.92 -5.33 7.60
CA MET A 168 15.46 -6.66 8.01
C MET A 168 14.22 -7.12 7.24
N LEU A 169 13.25 -6.25 6.96
CA LEU A 169 12.09 -6.62 6.13
C LEU A 169 12.50 -7.03 4.71
N TRP A 170 13.44 -6.31 4.10
CA TRP A 170 13.99 -6.69 2.81
C TRP A 170 14.78 -8.00 2.86
N SER A 171 15.51 -8.24 3.95
CA SER A 171 16.24 -9.49 4.18
C SER A 171 15.27 -10.68 4.31
N VAL A 172 14.13 -10.50 4.98
CA VAL A 172 13.05 -11.50 5.06
C VAL A 172 12.53 -11.87 3.67
N ILE A 173 12.17 -10.89 2.83
CA ILE A 173 11.71 -11.18 1.45
C ILE A 173 12.77 -11.92 0.64
N ARG A 174 14.03 -11.44 0.66
CA ARG A 174 15.11 -12.12 -0.07
C ARG A 174 15.35 -13.54 0.43
N ALA A 175 15.25 -13.78 1.74
CA ALA A 175 15.35 -15.12 2.30
C ALA A 175 14.22 -16.03 1.79
N GLN A 176 12.97 -15.55 1.77
CA GLN A 176 11.83 -16.29 1.23
C GLN A 176 12.00 -16.60 -0.26
N GLU A 177 12.41 -15.61 -1.06
CA GLU A 177 12.69 -15.76 -2.49
C GLU A 177 13.79 -16.79 -2.74
N ASN A 178 14.89 -16.71 -1.99
CA ASN A 178 16.01 -17.64 -2.11
C ASN A 178 15.60 -19.07 -1.75
N SER A 179 14.83 -19.25 -0.67
CA SER A 179 14.31 -20.56 -0.26
C SER A 179 13.48 -21.21 -1.36
N ILE A 180 12.56 -20.46 -1.97
CA ILE A 180 11.72 -20.99 -3.05
C ILE A 180 12.53 -21.24 -4.31
N ASN A 181 13.35 -20.28 -4.75
CA ASN A 181 14.14 -20.43 -5.96
C ASN A 181 15.11 -21.62 -5.88
N SER A 182 15.55 -22.01 -4.68
CA SER A 182 16.41 -23.18 -4.48
C SER A 182 15.73 -24.52 -4.82
N VAL A 183 14.41 -24.62 -4.68
CA VAL A 183 13.66 -25.88 -4.89
C VAL A 183 12.91 -25.95 -6.22
N ILE A 184 12.64 -24.80 -6.86
CA ILE A 184 11.89 -24.73 -8.12
C ILE A 184 12.48 -25.64 -9.22
N PRO A 185 13.81 -25.74 -9.42
CA PRO A 185 14.38 -26.63 -10.44
C PRO A 185 14.00 -28.10 -10.22
N GLU A 186 14.04 -28.59 -8.98
CA GLU A 186 13.67 -29.97 -8.64
C GLU A 186 12.18 -30.23 -8.89
N ILE A 187 11.32 -29.27 -8.49
CA ILE A 187 9.88 -29.37 -8.75
C ILE A 187 9.60 -29.46 -10.24
N ARG A 188 10.27 -28.64 -11.06
CA ARG A 188 10.11 -28.64 -12.52
C ARG A 188 10.57 -29.96 -13.16
N GLU A 189 11.63 -30.57 -12.63
CA GLU A 189 12.05 -31.89 -13.11
C GLU A 189 10.99 -32.96 -12.85
N GLN A 190 10.38 -32.94 -11.67
CA GLN A 190 9.31 -33.87 -11.28
C GLN A 190 8.02 -33.62 -12.07
N GLU A 191 7.65 -32.36 -12.28
CA GLU A 191 6.58 -31.93 -13.18
C GLU A 191 6.77 -32.55 -14.59
N GLU A 192 7.95 -32.37 -15.19
CA GLU A 192 8.26 -32.92 -16.51
C GLU A 192 8.22 -34.46 -16.54
N ALA A 193 8.67 -35.11 -15.46
CA ALA A 193 8.57 -36.56 -15.32
C ALA A 193 7.10 -37.04 -15.24
N ALA A 194 6.23 -36.31 -14.55
CA ALA A 194 4.80 -36.62 -14.48
C ALA A 194 4.14 -36.47 -15.86
N GLY A 195 4.48 -35.43 -16.61
CA GLY A 195 4.04 -35.25 -18.00
C GLY A 195 4.45 -36.42 -18.91
N ARG A 196 5.72 -36.83 -18.86
CA ARG A 196 6.23 -38.01 -19.61
C ARG A 196 5.49 -39.29 -19.23
N LYS A 197 5.31 -39.54 -17.93
CA LYS A 197 4.57 -40.70 -17.43
C LYS A 197 3.12 -40.73 -17.94
N TRP A 198 2.45 -39.58 -17.94
CA TRP A 198 1.10 -39.46 -18.49
C TRP A 198 1.07 -39.80 -19.99
N GLN A 199 2.01 -39.26 -20.79
CA GLN A 199 2.12 -39.58 -22.21
C GLN A 199 2.37 -41.07 -22.47
N GLU A 200 3.23 -41.71 -21.68
CA GLU A 200 3.50 -43.15 -21.78
C GLU A 200 2.26 -43.99 -21.50
N ILE A 201 1.49 -43.64 -20.46
CA ILE A 201 0.23 -44.32 -20.13
C ILE A 201 -0.80 -44.12 -21.25
N ASN A 202 -0.91 -42.90 -21.79
CA ASN A 202 -1.87 -42.59 -22.85
C ASN A 202 -1.57 -43.32 -24.17
N LYS A 203 -0.29 -43.59 -24.47
CA LYS A 203 0.12 -44.39 -25.65
C LYS A 203 -0.22 -45.87 -25.55
N LYS A 204 -0.46 -46.42 -24.34
CA LYS A 204 -0.86 -47.83 -24.15
C LYS A 204 -2.28 -48.07 -24.67
N SER A 205 -2.54 -49.25 -25.23
CA SER A 205 -3.89 -49.67 -25.59
C SER A 205 -4.80 -49.76 -24.36
N THR A 206 -6.10 -49.48 -24.51
CA THR A 206 -7.06 -49.46 -23.38
C THR A 206 -7.10 -50.77 -22.59
N GLU A 207 -6.86 -51.90 -23.26
CA GLU A 207 -6.83 -53.25 -22.69
C GLU A 207 -5.57 -53.54 -21.88
N SER A 208 -4.44 -52.90 -22.23
CA SER A 208 -3.14 -53.09 -21.56
C SER A 208 -2.92 -52.15 -20.37
N ARG A 209 -3.81 -51.19 -20.14
CA ARG A 209 -3.75 -50.27 -18.99
C ARG A 209 -4.23 -50.96 -17.73
N SER A 210 -3.42 -50.86 -16.67
CA SER A 210 -3.82 -51.25 -15.32
C SER A 210 -4.98 -50.39 -14.79
N PRO A 211 -5.71 -50.85 -13.76
CA PRO A 211 -6.77 -50.05 -13.13
C PRO A 211 -6.29 -48.67 -12.63
N THR A 212 -5.07 -48.60 -12.09
CA THR A 212 -4.45 -47.36 -11.63
C THR A 212 -4.17 -46.40 -12.78
N GLU A 213 -3.68 -46.90 -13.91
CA GLU A 213 -3.41 -46.09 -15.10
C GLU A 213 -4.69 -45.53 -15.73
N LYS A 214 -5.77 -46.33 -15.74
CA LYS A 214 -7.09 -45.85 -16.18
C LYS A 214 -7.57 -44.70 -15.28
N ARG A 215 -7.46 -44.85 -13.97
CA ARG A 215 -7.83 -43.80 -13.01
C ARG A 215 -6.98 -42.53 -13.16
N ILE A 216 -5.68 -42.66 -13.44
CA ILE A 216 -4.80 -41.50 -13.71
C ILE A 216 -5.31 -40.71 -14.92
N LEU A 217 -5.67 -41.37 -16.03
CA LEU A 217 -6.18 -40.70 -17.23
C LEU A 217 -7.59 -40.11 -17.03
N GLU A 218 -8.40 -40.71 -16.16
CA GLU A 218 -9.73 -40.17 -15.80
C GLU A 218 -9.62 -38.87 -15.00
N VAL A 219 -8.66 -38.81 -14.06
CA VAL A 219 -8.46 -37.66 -13.18
C VAL A 219 -7.63 -36.56 -13.85
N LEU A 220 -6.55 -36.93 -14.54
CA LEU A 220 -5.63 -36.03 -15.22
C LEU A 220 -5.91 -36.10 -16.72
N ARG A 221 -6.65 -35.11 -17.24
CA ARG A 221 -7.25 -35.17 -18.59
C ARG A 221 -6.22 -35.07 -19.72
N ASP A 222 -5.12 -34.38 -19.48
CA ASP A 222 -4.06 -34.14 -20.44
C ASP A 222 -2.69 -34.06 -19.73
N GLU A 223 -1.62 -34.02 -20.54
CA GLU A 223 -0.26 -33.87 -20.05
C GLU A 223 -0.08 -32.62 -19.20
N GLN A 224 -0.67 -31.49 -19.61
CA GLN A 224 -0.55 -30.23 -18.90
C GLN A 224 -1.19 -30.30 -17.51
N THR A 225 -2.34 -30.95 -17.40
CA THR A 225 -3.04 -31.19 -16.13
C THR A 225 -2.19 -32.08 -15.22
N ALA A 226 -1.53 -33.11 -15.77
CA ALA A 226 -0.64 -33.96 -14.99
C ALA A 226 0.60 -33.20 -14.49
N LYS A 227 1.20 -32.37 -15.34
CA LYS A 227 2.31 -31.47 -14.99
C LYS A 227 1.90 -30.51 -13.87
N THR A 228 0.83 -29.75 -14.07
CA THR A 228 0.31 -28.80 -13.07
C THR A 228 -0.06 -29.48 -11.76
N PHE A 229 -0.66 -30.68 -11.80
CA PHE A 229 -0.99 -31.43 -10.59
C PHE A 229 0.26 -31.82 -9.79
N GLU A 230 1.30 -32.34 -10.44
CA GLU A 230 2.55 -32.70 -9.76
C GLU A 230 3.26 -31.45 -9.22
N PHE A 231 3.36 -30.39 -10.03
CA PHE A 231 3.96 -29.12 -9.61
C PHE A 231 3.30 -28.58 -8.34
N VAL A 232 1.96 -28.44 -8.35
CA VAL A 232 1.19 -27.96 -7.21
C VAL A 232 1.34 -28.89 -6.02
N SER A 233 1.24 -30.21 -6.22
CA SER A 233 1.38 -31.19 -5.12
C SER A 233 2.74 -31.10 -4.43
N ARG A 234 3.81 -30.91 -5.20
CA ARG A 234 5.17 -30.77 -4.66
C ARG A 234 5.40 -29.45 -3.97
N LEU A 235 4.94 -28.36 -4.58
CA LEU A 235 4.96 -27.04 -3.95
C LEU A 235 4.28 -27.10 -2.58
N ASN A 236 3.08 -27.69 -2.51
CA ASN A 236 2.30 -27.80 -1.27
C ASN A 236 2.99 -28.62 -0.18
N ALA A 237 3.70 -29.69 -0.57
CA ALA A 237 4.38 -30.56 0.37
C ALA A 237 5.59 -29.90 1.03
N ILE A 238 6.30 -29.02 0.30
CA ILE A 238 7.57 -28.44 0.78
C ILE A 238 7.41 -27.02 1.31
N THR A 239 6.47 -26.23 0.77
CA THR A 239 6.30 -24.81 1.09
C THR A 239 6.16 -24.54 2.58
N PRO A 240 5.36 -25.28 3.36
CA PRO A 240 5.22 -25.01 4.80
C PRO A 240 6.54 -25.05 5.57
N GLU A 241 7.54 -25.77 5.05
CA GLU A 241 8.86 -25.88 5.66
C GLU A 241 9.86 -24.86 5.14
N ILE A 242 9.75 -24.39 3.89
CA ILE A 242 10.77 -23.53 3.28
C ILE A 242 10.37 -22.06 3.14
N LEU A 243 9.06 -21.77 3.01
CA LEU A 243 8.58 -20.41 2.82
C LEU A 243 8.69 -19.58 4.10
N PRO A 244 8.31 -20.08 5.29
CA PRO A 244 8.51 -19.31 6.51
C PRO A 244 10.00 -19.22 6.87
N VAL A 245 10.47 -18.01 7.13
CA VAL A 245 11.88 -17.74 7.45
C VAL A 245 12.06 -17.34 8.91
N SER A 246 13.23 -17.62 9.47
CA SER A 246 13.63 -17.31 10.83
C SER A 246 14.74 -16.26 10.86
N LEU A 247 15.05 -15.75 12.05
CA LEU A 247 16.23 -14.90 12.29
C LEU A 247 17.52 -15.43 11.66
N LYS A 248 17.71 -16.76 11.66
CA LYS A 248 18.95 -17.39 11.16
C LYS A 248 19.11 -17.28 9.64
N ASP A 249 18.01 -17.05 8.94
CA ASP A 249 17.97 -16.99 7.48
C ASP A 249 18.34 -15.59 6.95
N LEU A 250 18.39 -14.58 7.83
CA LEU A 250 18.76 -13.19 7.50
C LEU A 250 20.29 -13.01 7.42
N THR A 251 20.92 -13.73 6.50
CA THR A 251 22.39 -13.83 6.42
C THR A 251 23.07 -12.72 5.62
N ASP A 252 22.29 -11.92 4.88
CA ASP A 252 22.78 -10.88 3.98
C ASP A 252 23.02 -9.52 4.68
N LEU A 253 22.65 -9.40 5.95
CA LEU A 253 22.85 -8.20 6.74
C LEU A 253 24.18 -8.22 7.51
N LYS A 254 24.85 -7.07 7.55
CA LYS A 254 26.08 -6.85 8.32
C LYS A 254 25.95 -5.59 9.19
N PRO A 255 26.04 -5.69 10.52
CA PRO A 255 26.15 -6.93 11.32
C PRO A 255 24.90 -7.82 11.19
N LEU A 256 25.03 -9.10 11.54
CA LEU A 256 23.88 -10.02 11.59
C LEU A 256 22.83 -9.54 12.61
N PRO A 257 21.53 -9.76 12.37
CA PRO A 257 20.51 -9.32 13.30
C PRO A 257 20.54 -10.07 14.63
N THR A 258 20.25 -9.35 15.72
CA THR A 258 20.16 -9.95 17.06
C THR A 258 18.74 -10.46 17.34
N SER A 259 18.58 -11.33 18.33
CA SER A 259 17.25 -11.75 18.79
C SER A 259 16.40 -10.59 19.30
N GLU A 260 17.03 -9.61 19.95
CA GLU A 260 16.34 -8.40 20.42
C GLU A 260 15.82 -7.55 19.25
N GLU A 261 16.62 -7.38 18.19
CA GLU A 261 16.20 -6.70 16.96
C GLU A 261 15.02 -7.43 16.30
N TRP A 262 15.07 -8.77 16.25
CA TRP A 262 14.00 -9.61 15.69
C TRP A 262 12.69 -9.48 16.46
N GLU A 263 12.73 -9.64 17.77
CA GLU A 263 11.56 -9.50 18.65
C GLU A 263 10.97 -8.08 18.55
N SER A 264 11.81 -7.06 18.43
CA SER A 264 11.38 -5.68 18.26
C SER A 264 10.69 -5.45 16.92
N LEU A 265 11.23 -5.98 15.81
CA LEU A 265 10.59 -5.93 14.50
C LEU A 265 9.22 -6.62 14.52
N VAL A 266 9.15 -7.82 15.10
CA VAL A 266 7.90 -8.56 15.29
C VAL A 266 6.92 -7.77 16.17
N GLY A 267 7.37 -7.10 17.22
CA GLY A 267 6.51 -6.25 18.04
C GLY A 267 5.90 -5.09 17.24
N LEU A 268 6.70 -4.46 16.37
CA LEU A 268 6.31 -3.29 15.57
C LEU A 268 5.31 -3.64 14.47
N VAL A 269 5.52 -4.73 13.72
CA VAL A 269 4.75 -5.03 12.49
C VAL A 269 4.33 -6.50 12.35
N GLY A 270 4.60 -7.33 13.35
CA GLY A 270 4.27 -8.76 13.34
C GLY A 270 2.82 -9.04 13.74
N LEU A 271 2.14 -9.90 12.98
CA LEU A 271 0.86 -10.50 13.36
C LEU A 271 1.13 -11.81 14.07
N THR A 272 0.87 -11.82 15.38
CA THR A 272 0.88 -13.03 16.21
C THR A 272 -0.54 -13.47 16.51
N LYS A 273 -0.72 -14.70 17.01
CA LYS A 273 -2.02 -15.17 17.51
C LYS A 273 -2.65 -14.21 18.52
N GLY A 274 -1.87 -13.73 19.48
CA GLY A 274 -2.35 -12.77 20.49
C GLY A 274 -2.81 -11.44 19.89
N TYR A 275 -2.07 -10.89 18.92
CA TYR A 275 -2.53 -9.67 18.23
C TYR A 275 -3.77 -9.89 17.39
N ARG A 276 -3.88 -11.04 16.73
CA ARG A 276 -5.08 -11.36 15.98
C ARG A 276 -6.30 -11.41 16.91
N GLU A 277 -6.21 -12.03 18.07
CA GLU A 277 -7.33 -12.12 19.03
C GLU A 277 -7.89 -10.76 19.48
N THR A 278 -7.11 -9.67 19.39
CA THR A 278 -7.58 -8.32 19.73
C THR A 278 -8.29 -7.58 18.59
N MET A 279 -8.23 -8.10 17.36
CA MET A 279 -8.78 -7.42 16.18
C MET A 279 -10.26 -7.77 15.97
N SER A 280 -11.02 -6.77 15.54
CA SER A 280 -12.44 -6.89 15.21
C SER A 280 -12.68 -6.99 13.70
N GLU A 281 -11.84 -6.36 12.89
CA GLU A 281 -12.00 -6.25 11.44
C GLU A 281 -10.76 -6.76 10.70
N ILE A 282 -10.96 -7.33 9.50
CA ILE A 282 -9.87 -7.87 8.66
C ILE A 282 -8.83 -6.81 8.32
N ILE A 283 -9.28 -5.59 8.03
CA ILE A 283 -8.41 -4.47 7.64
C ILE A 283 -7.38 -4.10 8.72
N GLU A 284 -7.61 -4.46 9.99
CA GLU A 284 -6.62 -4.26 11.06
C GLU A 284 -5.37 -5.12 10.86
N VAL A 285 -5.48 -6.26 10.16
CA VAL A 285 -4.34 -7.12 9.81
C VAL A 285 -3.31 -6.38 8.98
N ARG A 286 -3.71 -5.39 8.17
CA ARG A 286 -2.80 -4.59 7.33
C ARG A 286 -1.72 -3.87 8.12
N ARG A 287 -1.99 -3.53 9.39
CA ARG A 287 -1.03 -2.88 10.30
C ARG A 287 0.06 -3.85 10.79
N ARG A 288 -0.12 -5.15 10.55
CA ARG A 288 0.78 -6.21 10.99
C ARG A 288 1.08 -7.20 9.85
N PRO A 289 1.71 -6.76 8.75
CA PRO A 289 1.89 -7.59 7.55
C PRO A 289 2.97 -8.67 7.66
N LEU A 290 3.71 -8.73 8.76
CA LEU A 290 4.69 -9.79 9.01
C LEU A 290 4.01 -10.95 9.76
N PHE A 291 3.59 -11.99 9.04
CA PHE A 291 2.81 -13.09 9.61
C PHE A 291 3.69 -14.03 10.43
N VAL A 292 3.55 -14.00 11.76
CA VAL A 292 4.32 -14.83 12.69
C VAL A 292 3.63 -16.17 12.94
N LEU A 293 4.34 -17.26 12.64
CA LEU A 293 3.89 -18.64 12.86
C LEU A 293 4.20 -19.14 14.28
N PRO A 294 3.59 -20.26 14.73
CA PRO A 294 3.80 -20.78 16.10
C PRO A 294 5.26 -21.11 16.45
N ASP A 295 6.11 -21.39 15.47
CA ASP A 295 7.53 -21.68 15.64
C ASP A 295 8.44 -20.44 15.52
N ASN A 296 7.85 -19.23 15.58
CA ASN A 296 8.50 -17.93 15.42
C ASN A 296 9.13 -17.66 14.05
N ARG A 297 8.88 -18.50 13.05
CA ARG A 297 9.16 -18.14 11.67
C ARG A 297 8.11 -17.16 11.17
N VAL A 298 8.46 -16.40 10.14
CA VAL A 298 7.62 -15.37 9.57
C VAL A 298 7.43 -15.57 8.07
N ILE A 299 6.28 -15.14 7.58
CA ILE A 299 6.00 -14.98 6.16
C ILE A 299 5.69 -13.51 5.91
N LEU A 300 6.38 -12.90 4.96
CA LEU A 300 6.03 -11.59 4.43
C LEU A 300 5.59 -11.75 2.96
N VAL A 301 4.46 -11.15 2.60
CA VAL A 301 3.87 -11.25 1.25
C VAL A 301 3.99 -9.93 0.49
N ASP A 302 3.80 -8.81 1.17
CA ASP A 302 3.74 -7.49 0.56
C ASP A 302 4.70 -6.52 1.26
N ILE A 303 5.84 -6.28 0.62
CA ILE A 303 6.88 -5.40 1.16
C ILE A 303 6.42 -3.94 1.20
N SER A 304 5.60 -3.49 0.24
CA SER A 304 5.06 -2.13 0.24
C SER A 304 4.21 -1.87 1.48
N ASN A 305 3.28 -2.78 1.79
CA ASN A 305 2.46 -2.68 2.99
C ASN A 305 3.31 -2.79 4.27
N ALA A 306 4.35 -3.63 4.28
CA ALA A 306 5.24 -3.74 5.44
C ALA A 306 6.06 -2.48 5.72
N LEU A 307 6.53 -1.79 4.68
CA LEU A 307 7.23 -0.52 4.85
C LEU A 307 6.28 0.59 5.31
N ASP A 308 5.05 0.63 4.79
CA ASP A 308 4.02 1.57 5.28
C ASP A 308 3.66 1.31 6.75
N ALA A 309 3.43 0.05 7.12
CA ALA A 309 3.15 -0.34 8.51
C ALA A 309 4.34 -0.02 9.43
N LEU A 310 5.57 -0.24 8.97
CA LEU A 310 6.78 0.08 9.72
C LEU A 310 6.90 1.59 9.94
N TRP A 311 6.67 2.39 8.89
CA TRP A 311 6.62 3.84 8.97
C TRP A 311 5.61 4.30 10.02
N GLU A 312 4.36 3.79 9.95
CA GLU A 312 3.30 4.15 10.90
C GLU A 312 3.68 3.76 12.33
N SER A 313 4.22 2.55 12.54
CA SER A 313 4.65 2.08 13.86
C SER A 313 5.71 3.00 14.50
N PHE A 314 6.72 3.43 13.74
CA PHE A 314 7.69 4.42 14.25
C PHE A 314 7.08 5.80 14.45
N GLU A 315 6.15 6.23 13.60
CA GLU A 315 5.43 7.48 13.80
C GLU A 315 4.59 7.45 15.11
N GLN A 316 3.98 6.32 15.45
CA GLN A 316 3.29 6.13 16.74
C GLN A 316 4.26 6.13 17.92
N VAL A 317 5.45 5.55 17.78
CA VAL A 317 6.50 5.62 18.81
C VAL A 317 6.93 7.07 19.03
N ALA A 318 7.16 7.83 17.96
CA ALA A 318 7.53 9.24 18.05
C ALA A 318 6.44 10.06 18.78
N LYS A 319 5.16 9.83 18.46
CA LYS A 319 4.01 10.52 19.09
C LYS A 319 3.91 10.34 20.61
N LYS A 320 4.50 9.28 21.17
CA LYS A 320 4.55 9.06 22.63
C LYS A 320 5.45 10.08 23.35
N ASP A 321 6.33 10.76 22.63
CA ASP A 321 7.14 11.88 23.11
C ASP A 321 6.76 13.15 22.30
N PRO A 322 5.81 13.97 22.80
CA PRO A 322 5.36 15.16 22.10
C PRO A 322 6.48 16.16 21.81
N GLY A 323 7.48 16.28 22.70
CA GLY A 323 8.59 17.21 22.54
C GLY A 323 9.51 16.82 21.39
N PHE A 324 9.82 15.53 21.27
CA PHE A 324 10.54 14.98 20.12
C PHE A 324 9.70 15.09 18.84
N PHE A 325 8.43 14.67 18.90
CA PHE A 325 7.53 14.61 17.75
C PHE A 325 7.34 15.98 17.10
N SER A 326 6.89 16.98 17.86
CA SER A 326 6.59 18.31 17.32
C SER A 326 7.83 19.15 17.05
N GLY A 327 8.87 19.03 17.91
CA GLY A 327 10.04 19.90 17.85
C GLY A 327 11.10 19.47 16.84
N LYS A 328 11.27 18.16 16.61
CA LYS A 328 12.35 17.61 15.77
C LYS A 328 11.80 16.80 14.61
N TYR A 329 10.98 15.80 14.89
CA TYR A 329 10.55 14.82 13.90
C TYR A 329 9.67 15.43 12.79
N GLN A 330 8.64 16.20 13.16
CA GLN A 330 7.78 16.89 12.18
C GLN A 330 8.53 17.92 11.33
N ARG A 331 9.51 18.62 11.94
CA ARG A 331 10.35 19.59 11.21
C ARG A 331 11.21 18.89 10.15
N GLU A 332 11.79 17.74 10.48
CA GLU A 332 12.57 16.97 9.51
C GLU A 332 11.69 16.40 8.39
N LYS A 333 10.49 15.89 8.71
CA LYS A 333 9.50 15.45 7.71
C LYS A 333 9.17 16.57 6.70
N ALA A 334 8.82 17.76 7.20
CA ALA A 334 8.48 18.91 6.35
C ALA A 334 9.67 19.34 5.48
N LYS A 335 10.86 19.47 6.06
CA LYS A 335 12.09 19.81 5.35
C LYS A 335 12.42 18.80 4.26
N TRP A 336 12.37 17.50 4.56
CA TRP A 336 12.63 16.44 3.59
C TRP A 336 11.65 16.50 2.42
N LEU A 337 10.35 16.67 2.69
CA LEU A 337 9.31 16.71 1.66
C LEU A 337 9.54 17.87 0.69
N GLN A 338 9.87 19.05 1.21
CA GLN A 338 10.19 20.22 0.39
C GLN A 338 11.44 19.97 -0.47
N GLN A 339 12.51 19.43 0.12
CA GLN A 339 13.75 19.12 -0.59
C GLN A 339 13.54 18.07 -1.70
N LYS A 340 12.78 17.01 -1.41
CA LYS A 340 12.44 15.98 -2.40
C LYS A 340 11.59 16.56 -3.53
N THR A 341 10.66 17.46 -3.22
CA THR A 341 9.84 18.18 -4.22
C THR A 341 10.71 19.04 -5.14
N VAL A 342 11.63 19.84 -4.58
CA VAL A 342 12.60 20.61 -5.36
C VAL A 342 13.46 19.70 -6.24
N GLY A 343 13.90 18.54 -5.72
CA GLY A 343 14.64 17.55 -6.48
C GLY A 343 13.86 17.00 -7.69
N CYS A 344 12.56 16.72 -7.52
CA CYS A 344 11.68 16.31 -8.61
C CYS A 344 11.54 17.42 -9.66
N LEU A 345 11.27 18.66 -9.24
CA LEU A 345 11.14 19.81 -10.14
C LEU A 345 12.45 20.13 -10.87
N SER A 346 13.60 19.92 -10.24
CA SER A 346 14.93 20.16 -10.84
C SER A 346 15.26 19.20 -11.98
N ARG A 347 14.52 18.08 -12.12
CA ARG A 347 14.59 17.22 -13.31
C ARG A 347 13.94 17.87 -14.54
N LEU A 348 12.97 18.76 -14.31
CA LEU A 348 12.18 19.40 -15.36
C LEU A 348 12.64 20.82 -15.66
N PHE A 349 12.95 21.59 -14.61
CA PHE A 349 13.23 23.01 -14.71
C PHE A 349 14.69 23.32 -14.33
N PRO A 350 15.32 24.32 -14.96
CA PRO A 350 16.61 24.83 -14.49
C PRO A 350 16.51 25.34 -13.05
N SER A 351 17.54 25.11 -12.23
CA SER A 351 17.54 25.50 -10.82
C SER A 351 17.36 27.01 -10.60
N GLN A 352 17.79 27.84 -11.56
CA GLN A 352 17.60 29.30 -11.57
C GLN A 352 16.15 29.73 -11.84
N GLN A 353 15.24 28.78 -12.06
CA GLN A 353 13.81 29.05 -12.22
C GLN A 353 12.99 28.47 -11.07
N ILE A 354 13.62 27.69 -10.19
CA ILE A 354 13.00 27.14 -8.98
C ILE A 354 13.41 28.00 -7.81
N TYR A 355 12.42 28.41 -7.02
CA TYR A 355 12.59 29.19 -5.80
C TYR A 355 11.97 28.46 -4.62
N GLN A 356 12.54 28.58 -3.42
CA GLN A 356 12.13 27.82 -2.23
C GLN A 356 12.15 28.64 -0.94
N ASN A 357 11.30 28.29 0.03
CA ASN A 357 11.18 28.96 1.33
C ASN A 357 10.98 30.48 1.16
N LEU A 358 10.04 30.87 0.31
CA LEU A 358 9.82 32.26 -0.04
C LEU A 358 9.05 32.99 1.07
N THR A 359 9.44 34.23 1.33
CA THR A 359 8.73 35.16 2.21
C THR A 359 8.18 36.33 1.43
N TYR A 360 6.98 36.79 1.78
CA TYR A 360 6.30 37.93 1.16
C TYR A 360 5.33 38.60 2.13
N PRO A 361 4.91 39.87 1.91
CA PRO A 361 3.89 40.53 2.72
C PRO A 361 2.56 39.75 2.73
N ASP A 362 1.96 39.58 3.90
CA ASP A 362 0.68 38.88 4.03
C ASP A 362 -0.47 39.77 3.51
N PRO A 363 -1.14 39.43 2.39
CA PRO A 363 -2.21 40.26 1.82
C PRO A 363 -3.50 40.23 2.66
N ASP A 364 -3.59 39.36 3.66
CA ASP A 364 -4.75 39.24 4.55
C ASP A 364 -4.58 40.06 5.83
N LYS A 365 -3.41 40.68 6.04
CA LYS A 365 -3.10 41.48 7.23
C LYS A 365 -2.53 42.84 6.85
N SER A 366 -3.09 43.89 7.42
CA SER A 366 -2.66 45.28 7.17
C SER A 366 -1.53 45.76 8.08
N ASP A 367 -0.98 44.90 8.94
CA ASP A 367 0.03 45.22 9.95
C ASP A 367 1.48 45.10 9.44
N GLY A 368 1.67 44.79 8.15
CA GLY A 368 2.99 44.58 7.56
C GLY A 368 3.63 43.24 7.94
N SER A 369 2.86 42.30 8.50
CA SER A 369 3.32 40.93 8.72
C SER A 369 3.67 40.24 7.41
N THR A 370 4.63 39.32 7.49
CA THR A 370 5.02 38.47 6.36
C THR A 370 4.43 37.08 6.50
N THR A 371 4.32 36.41 5.37
CA THR A 371 3.98 35.00 5.31
C THR A 371 4.86 34.27 4.31
N GLU A 372 4.68 32.95 4.21
CA GLU A 372 5.57 32.04 3.51
C GLU A 372 4.88 31.33 2.35
N LEU A 373 5.68 30.93 1.36
CA LEU A 373 5.34 30.03 0.26
C LEU A 373 6.48 29.01 0.11
N ASP A 374 6.16 27.73 0.12
CA ASP A 374 7.19 26.68 0.13
C ASP A 374 8.05 26.69 -1.14
N ILE A 375 7.42 26.70 -2.32
CA ILE A 375 8.12 26.64 -3.62
C ILE A 375 7.41 27.50 -4.67
N ALA A 376 8.18 28.19 -5.52
CA ALA A 376 7.68 28.79 -6.75
C ALA A 376 8.55 28.41 -7.95
N VAL A 377 7.94 28.13 -9.10
CA VAL A 377 8.65 27.89 -10.36
C VAL A 377 8.23 28.94 -11.38
N ASN A 378 9.19 29.77 -11.81
CA ASN A 378 8.97 30.82 -12.80
C ASN A 378 9.50 30.37 -14.17
N TRP A 379 8.65 29.78 -14.99
CA TRP A 379 9.01 29.36 -16.35
C TRP A 379 8.04 29.97 -17.35
N GLY A 380 8.41 31.14 -17.85
CA GLY A 380 7.53 31.98 -18.66
C GLY A 380 6.90 31.24 -19.85
N PRO A 381 5.60 31.47 -20.14
CA PRO A 381 4.68 32.43 -19.54
C PRO A 381 3.89 31.86 -18.34
N PHE A 382 4.39 30.84 -17.65
CA PHE A 382 3.69 30.16 -16.56
C PHE A 382 4.39 30.32 -15.22
N LEU A 383 3.59 30.43 -14.15
CA LEU A 383 4.07 30.44 -12.78
C LEU A 383 3.43 29.28 -12.03
N VAL A 384 4.23 28.49 -11.33
CA VAL A 384 3.75 27.45 -10.41
C VAL A 384 3.96 27.93 -8.99
N LEU A 385 2.92 27.93 -8.18
CA LEU A 385 2.97 28.20 -6.74
C LEU A 385 2.64 26.88 -6.03
N LEU A 386 3.55 26.40 -5.20
CA LEU A 386 3.49 25.05 -4.65
C LEU A 386 3.65 25.06 -3.13
N GLU A 387 2.75 24.33 -2.47
CA GLU A 387 2.74 24.08 -1.02
C GLU A 387 2.92 22.59 -0.71
N ALA A 388 3.82 22.26 0.21
CA ALA A 388 4.14 20.88 0.59
C ALA A 388 3.63 20.57 2.01
N LYS A 389 2.90 19.46 2.18
CA LYS A 389 2.38 19.03 3.50
C LYS A 389 2.76 17.60 3.83
N ALA A 390 3.49 17.45 4.94
CA ALA A 390 3.99 16.16 5.44
C ALA A 390 3.08 15.48 6.47
N LYS A 391 1.83 15.95 6.60
CA LYS A 391 0.89 15.38 7.58
C LYS A 391 0.29 14.09 7.01
N GLN A 392 0.43 13.00 7.76
CA GLN A 392 -0.05 11.68 7.31
C GLN A 392 -1.58 11.60 7.35
N PHE A 393 -2.18 10.99 6.33
CA PHE A 393 -3.57 10.53 6.35
C PHE A 393 -3.69 9.32 7.26
N ARG A 394 -4.68 9.31 8.14
CA ARG A 394 -4.85 8.23 9.11
C ARG A 394 -5.58 7.04 8.48
N LEU A 395 -5.20 5.82 8.84
CA LEU A 395 -5.91 4.61 8.39
C LEU A 395 -7.38 4.62 8.86
N GLU A 396 -7.70 5.22 10.00
CA GLU A 396 -9.08 5.35 10.49
C GLU A 396 -9.96 6.21 9.55
N SER A 397 -9.35 7.13 8.79
CA SER A 397 -10.03 7.87 7.72
C SER A 397 -10.41 6.96 6.54
N GLN A 398 -9.75 5.80 6.39
CA GLN A 398 -10.06 4.77 5.41
C GLN A 398 -11.09 3.75 5.91
N LEU A 399 -11.36 3.69 7.22
CA LEU A 399 -12.38 2.84 7.86
C LEU A 399 -13.80 3.43 7.81
N GLY A 400 -13.98 4.55 7.11
CA GLY A 400 -15.28 5.21 6.96
C GLY A 400 -15.64 6.21 8.06
N ASP A 401 -14.68 6.62 8.91
CA ASP A 401 -14.86 7.80 9.77
C ASP A 401 -14.78 9.08 8.91
N ILE A 402 -15.97 9.52 8.47
CA ILE A 402 -16.16 10.72 7.65
C ILE A 402 -15.55 11.96 8.31
N GLY A 403 -15.70 12.10 9.63
CA GLY A 403 -15.23 13.28 10.35
C GLY A 403 -13.71 13.40 10.28
N ARG A 404 -13.03 12.27 10.48
CA ARG A 404 -11.56 12.19 10.36
C ARG A 404 -11.10 12.37 8.93
N LEU A 405 -11.73 11.72 7.97
CA LEU A 405 -11.43 11.88 6.54
C LEU A 405 -11.52 13.34 6.12
N ARG A 406 -12.60 14.04 6.48
CA ARG A 406 -12.76 15.47 6.23
C ARG A 406 -11.65 16.29 6.87
N SER A 407 -11.30 16.01 8.13
CA SER A 407 -10.25 16.75 8.84
C SER A 407 -8.86 16.54 8.25
N ASP A 408 -8.56 15.34 7.75
CA ASP A 408 -7.28 15.02 7.12
C ASP A 408 -7.17 15.66 5.74
N ILE A 409 -8.25 15.63 4.94
CA ILE A 409 -8.30 16.29 3.61
C ILE A 409 -8.15 17.80 3.79
N LYS A 410 -8.87 18.39 4.74
CA LYS A 410 -8.76 19.82 5.03
C LYS A 410 -7.32 20.20 5.36
N ALA A 411 -6.70 19.49 6.30
CA ALA A 411 -5.36 19.83 6.78
C ALA A 411 -4.24 19.63 5.75
N ASN A 412 -4.42 18.73 4.78
CA ASN A 412 -3.37 18.39 3.80
C ASN A 412 -3.58 19.03 2.43
N VAL A 413 -4.82 19.35 2.05
CA VAL A 413 -5.15 19.82 0.70
C VAL A 413 -5.76 21.21 0.75
N GLU A 414 -6.83 21.42 1.52
CA GLU A 414 -7.52 22.73 1.56
C GLU A 414 -6.64 23.81 2.18
N ASP A 415 -6.06 23.56 3.37
CA ASP A 415 -5.22 24.54 4.06
C ASP A 415 -3.95 24.87 3.22
N ALA A 416 -3.39 23.88 2.53
CA ALA A 416 -2.27 24.07 1.61
C ALA A 416 -2.67 24.88 0.38
N PHE A 417 -3.85 24.60 -0.16
CA PHE A 417 -4.38 25.34 -1.30
C PHE A 417 -4.67 26.80 -0.94
N ASP A 418 -5.22 27.07 0.25
CA ASP A 418 -5.46 28.43 0.71
C ASP A 418 -4.15 29.22 0.88
N GLN A 419 -3.05 28.57 1.29
CA GLN A 419 -1.72 29.19 1.32
C GLN A 419 -1.22 29.57 -0.09
N ALA A 420 -1.35 28.68 -1.07
CA ALA A 420 -1.02 28.99 -2.46
C ALA A 420 -1.92 30.08 -3.07
N ARG A 421 -3.22 30.07 -2.74
CA ARG A 421 -4.18 31.11 -3.16
C ARG A 421 -3.85 32.47 -2.57
N ARG A 422 -3.40 32.51 -1.32
CA ARG A 422 -2.94 33.75 -0.68
C ARG A 422 -1.73 34.34 -1.39
N ALA A 423 -0.77 33.51 -1.83
CA ALA A 423 0.34 33.97 -2.67
C ALA A 423 -0.16 34.51 -4.03
N ALA A 424 -1.09 33.81 -4.68
CA ALA A 424 -1.71 34.29 -5.92
C ALA A 424 -2.48 35.61 -5.73
N LYS A 425 -3.16 35.80 -4.59
CA LYS A 425 -3.85 37.03 -4.22
C LYS A 425 -2.87 38.20 -4.07
N TYR A 426 -1.74 37.98 -3.37
CA TYR A 426 -0.68 38.99 -3.24
C TYR A 426 -0.15 39.41 -4.62
N ILE A 427 0.08 38.46 -5.53
CA ILE A 427 0.49 38.73 -6.92
C ILE A 427 -0.56 39.57 -7.65
N GLY A 428 -1.84 39.25 -7.51
CA GLY A 428 -2.92 40.00 -8.16
C GLY A 428 -3.05 41.44 -7.66
N GLN A 429 -2.85 41.67 -6.36
CA GLN A 429 -3.08 42.96 -5.69
C GLN A 429 -1.87 43.90 -5.73
N THR A 430 -0.67 43.39 -5.96
CA THR A 430 0.57 44.17 -5.93
C THR A 430 1.04 44.50 -7.34
N ASN A 431 1.48 45.74 -7.59
CA ASN A 431 1.97 46.14 -8.92
C ASN A 431 3.30 45.47 -9.28
N GLU A 432 4.20 45.37 -8.31
CA GLU A 432 5.51 44.70 -8.42
C GLU A 432 5.62 43.63 -7.33
N PRO A 433 4.97 42.46 -7.49
CA PRO A 433 5.04 41.42 -6.48
C PRO A 433 6.47 40.90 -6.37
N GLU A 434 7.01 40.97 -5.17
CA GLU A 434 8.34 40.46 -4.81
C GLU A 434 8.21 39.38 -3.74
N PHE A 435 8.95 38.28 -3.95
CA PHE A 435 9.17 37.22 -2.97
C PHE A 435 10.68 37.08 -2.72
N VAL A 436 11.06 36.82 -1.47
CA VAL A 436 12.47 36.71 -1.06
C VAL A 436 12.74 35.33 -0.48
N GLU A 437 13.79 34.67 -0.94
CA GLU A 437 14.37 33.49 -0.29
C GLU A 437 15.30 33.94 0.85
N PRO A 438 14.94 33.78 2.14
CA PRO A 438 15.75 34.30 3.24
C PRO A 438 17.14 33.69 3.32
N SER A 439 17.30 32.43 2.92
CA SER A 439 18.57 31.71 2.99
C SER A 439 19.62 32.18 1.97
N THR A 440 19.19 32.65 0.81
CA THR A 440 20.09 33.03 -0.30
C THR A 440 20.05 34.52 -0.61
N GLY A 441 19.01 35.23 -0.16
CA GLY A 441 18.71 36.60 -0.56
C GLY A 441 18.19 36.72 -2.00
N ARG A 442 17.96 35.60 -2.70
CA ARG A 442 17.47 35.60 -4.06
C ARG A 442 16.03 36.09 -4.11
N ARG A 443 15.74 36.94 -5.11
CA ARG A 443 14.45 37.61 -5.27
C ARG A 443 13.72 37.06 -6.50
N LEU A 444 12.44 36.74 -6.32
CA LEU A 444 11.52 36.47 -7.41
C LEU A 444 10.66 37.72 -7.59
N ILE A 445 10.94 38.47 -8.66
CA ILE A 445 10.17 39.65 -9.05
C ILE A 445 9.26 39.24 -10.20
N ILE A 446 7.95 39.46 -10.04
CA ILE A 446 6.94 38.97 -10.98
C ILE A 446 6.47 40.11 -11.89
N SER A 447 6.74 39.97 -13.19
CA SER A 447 6.16 40.82 -14.24
C SER A 447 4.81 40.27 -14.68
N LYS A 448 3.71 40.84 -14.14
CA LYS A 448 2.34 40.35 -14.36
C LYS A 448 1.93 40.29 -15.83
N ASP A 449 2.44 41.20 -16.64
CA ASP A 449 2.25 41.26 -18.10
C ASP A 449 2.81 40.03 -18.85
N ARG A 450 3.75 39.30 -18.25
CA ARG A 450 4.39 38.12 -18.83
C ARG A 450 3.77 36.80 -18.38
N ILE A 451 2.87 36.83 -17.40
CA ILE A 451 2.22 35.63 -16.86
C ILE A 451 0.90 35.40 -17.60
N ARG A 452 0.81 34.27 -18.30
CA ARG A 452 -0.42 33.80 -18.93
C ARG A 452 -1.30 33.00 -17.98
N ARG A 453 -0.69 32.21 -17.09
CA ARG A 453 -1.41 31.37 -16.12
C ARG A 453 -0.57 31.08 -14.88
N MET A 454 -1.23 31.07 -13.73
CA MET A 454 -0.69 30.54 -12.49
C MET A 454 -1.29 29.16 -12.21
N TYR A 455 -0.45 28.21 -11.81
CA TYR A 455 -0.86 26.89 -11.36
C TYR A 455 -0.64 26.78 -9.86
N LEU A 456 -1.69 26.42 -9.12
CA LEU A 456 -1.64 26.20 -7.68
C LEU A 456 -1.51 24.71 -7.43
N VAL A 457 -0.40 24.29 -6.84
CA VAL A 457 -0.05 22.88 -6.65
C VAL A 457 0.08 22.58 -5.17
N THR A 458 -0.49 21.47 -4.73
CA THR A 458 -0.28 20.95 -3.37
C THR A 458 0.40 19.59 -3.46
N VAL A 459 1.52 19.42 -2.77
CA VAL A 459 2.24 18.14 -2.68
C VAL A 459 2.06 17.53 -1.30
N SER A 460 1.45 16.35 -1.22
CA SER A 460 1.32 15.60 0.02
C SER A 460 2.41 14.54 0.14
N GLN A 461 2.81 14.18 1.36
CA GLN A 461 3.75 13.07 1.55
C GLN A 461 3.14 11.72 1.13
N HIS A 462 1.88 11.46 1.45
CA HIS A 462 1.23 10.18 1.10
C HIS A 462 0.04 10.37 0.15
N LEU A 463 -0.30 9.31 -0.57
CA LEU A 463 -1.41 9.27 -1.52
C LEU A 463 -2.77 9.46 -0.83
N LEU A 464 -3.63 10.25 -1.47
CA LEU A 464 -5.00 10.55 -1.03
C LEU A 464 -6.01 9.45 -1.38
N ALA A 465 -5.63 8.16 -1.40
CA ALA A 465 -6.51 7.05 -1.78
C ALA A 465 -7.39 7.37 -3.01
N GLY A 466 -6.83 7.92 -4.09
CA GLY A 466 -7.58 8.31 -5.30
C GLY A 466 -8.56 9.50 -5.17
N LEU A 467 -8.65 10.16 -4.01
CA LEU A 467 -9.46 11.38 -3.81
C LEU A 467 -8.81 12.63 -4.43
N ALA A 468 -7.48 12.63 -4.60
CA ALA A 468 -6.73 13.72 -5.24
C ALA A 468 -7.26 14.08 -6.64
N THR A 469 -7.73 13.09 -7.39
CA THR A 469 -8.24 13.27 -8.76
C THR A 469 -9.74 13.53 -8.82
N ARG A 470 -10.40 13.58 -7.64
CA ARG A 470 -11.86 13.74 -7.50
C ARG A 470 -12.21 14.82 -6.47
N LEU A 471 -11.36 15.86 -6.34
CA LEU A 471 -11.57 16.96 -5.39
C LEU A 471 -12.91 17.67 -5.57
N SER A 472 -13.45 17.67 -6.79
CA SER A 472 -14.79 18.20 -7.09
C SER A 472 -15.92 17.48 -6.34
N MET A 473 -15.76 16.19 -6.03
CA MET A 473 -16.74 15.45 -5.22
C MET A 473 -16.69 15.87 -3.74
N LEU A 474 -15.59 16.48 -3.29
CA LEU A 474 -15.38 16.91 -1.91
C LEU A 474 -16.04 18.27 -1.61
N LYS A 475 -16.57 18.97 -2.62
CA LYS A 475 -17.37 20.19 -2.41
C LYS A 475 -18.55 19.94 -1.47
N ASN A 476 -19.15 18.77 -1.54
CA ASN A 476 -20.28 18.36 -0.70
C ASN A 476 -19.87 18.12 0.76
N LEU A 477 -18.57 17.99 1.05
CA LEU A 477 -18.03 17.96 2.43
C LEU A 477 -17.85 19.38 3.01
N GLY A 478 -18.26 20.42 2.29
CA GLY A 478 -18.01 21.81 2.68
C GLY A 478 -16.53 22.20 2.62
N LEU A 479 -15.78 21.57 1.71
CA LEU A 479 -14.40 21.91 1.37
C LEU A 479 -14.39 22.63 0.01
N PHE A 480 -13.41 23.50 -0.25
CA PHE A 480 -13.26 24.22 -1.52
C PHE A 480 -14.47 25.09 -1.90
N GLY A 481 -14.94 25.91 -0.95
CA GLY A 481 -16.17 26.71 -1.10
C GLY A 481 -16.18 27.69 -2.29
N SER A 482 -15.02 28.05 -2.84
CA SER A 482 -14.88 28.89 -4.03
C SER A 482 -15.11 28.16 -5.36
N GLY A 483 -15.14 26.82 -5.38
CA GLY A 483 -15.24 26.02 -6.60
C GLY A 483 -13.96 25.95 -7.45
N GLU A 484 -12.84 26.46 -6.92
CA GLU A 484 -11.48 26.28 -7.47
C GLU A 484 -10.81 25.08 -6.78
N TYR A 485 -9.93 24.37 -7.50
CA TYR A 485 -9.22 23.21 -6.97
C TYR A 485 -7.72 23.31 -7.26
N PRO A 486 -6.84 22.90 -6.32
CA PRO A 486 -5.43 22.74 -6.61
C PRO A 486 -5.20 21.55 -7.53
N PHE A 487 -4.07 21.55 -8.22
CA PHE A 487 -3.48 20.29 -8.66
C PHE A 487 -2.86 19.61 -7.42
N SER A 488 -3.47 18.51 -6.96
CA SER A 488 -3.01 17.78 -5.78
C SER A 488 -2.32 16.48 -6.20
N ILE A 489 -1.10 16.26 -5.72
CA ILE A 489 -0.28 15.10 -6.08
C ILE A 489 0.53 14.62 -4.86
N SER A 490 0.77 13.31 -4.76
CA SER A 490 1.68 12.77 -3.74
C SER A 490 3.14 12.95 -4.17
N ILE A 491 4.09 12.96 -3.24
CA ILE A 491 5.52 13.04 -3.60
C ILE A 491 5.97 11.81 -4.40
N ALA A 492 5.39 10.64 -4.12
CA ALA A 492 5.66 9.41 -4.85
C ALA A 492 5.23 9.51 -6.32
N ASP A 493 4.01 10.00 -6.57
CA ASP A 493 3.51 10.22 -7.93
C ASP A 493 4.27 11.34 -8.64
N LEU A 494 4.61 12.43 -7.95
CA LEU A 494 5.40 13.51 -8.53
C LEU A 494 6.79 13.02 -8.95
N GLU A 495 7.42 12.15 -8.17
CA GLU A 495 8.69 11.55 -8.54
C GLU A 495 8.57 10.73 -9.83
N ILE A 496 7.50 9.93 -9.98
CA ILE A 496 7.24 9.14 -11.19
C ILE A 496 6.97 10.07 -12.38
N VAL A 497 6.06 11.04 -12.22
CA VAL A 497 5.70 11.99 -13.27
C VAL A 497 6.93 12.73 -13.76
N THR A 498 7.75 13.27 -12.85
CA THR A 498 8.97 14.00 -13.21
C THR A 498 10.09 13.11 -13.73
N TYR A 499 10.04 11.79 -13.48
CA TYR A 499 10.97 10.82 -14.07
C TYR A 499 10.65 10.54 -15.54
N PHE A 500 9.37 10.48 -15.90
CA PHE A 500 8.93 10.19 -17.28
C PHE A 500 8.60 11.44 -18.12
N CYS A 501 8.56 12.62 -17.51
CA CYS A 501 8.33 13.87 -18.23
C CYS A 501 9.60 14.42 -18.86
N ASP A 502 9.60 14.59 -20.18
CA ASP A 502 10.69 15.20 -20.96
C ASP A 502 10.64 16.74 -20.91
N GLY A 503 10.64 17.31 -19.70
CA GLY A 503 10.80 18.75 -19.47
C GLY A 503 9.52 19.56 -19.19
N PRO A 504 9.63 20.90 -19.15
CA PRO A 504 8.58 21.80 -18.64
C PRO A 504 7.25 21.74 -19.40
N ASP A 505 7.28 21.65 -20.72
CA ASP A 505 6.08 21.80 -21.56
C ASP A 505 5.08 20.63 -21.37
N LEU A 506 5.60 19.41 -21.24
CA LEU A 506 4.78 18.24 -20.95
C LEU A 506 4.21 18.31 -19.54
N PHE A 507 5.00 18.76 -18.57
CA PHE A 507 4.51 18.97 -17.19
C PHE A 507 3.38 20.00 -17.13
N TYR A 508 3.48 21.12 -17.86
CA TYR A 508 2.38 22.09 -17.96
C TYR A 508 1.14 21.52 -18.64
N THR A 509 1.30 20.59 -19.58
CA THR A 509 0.17 19.88 -20.21
C THR A 509 -0.56 19.01 -19.20
N ILE A 510 0.17 18.33 -18.31
CA ILE A 510 -0.43 17.57 -17.19
C ILE A 510 -1.18 18.51 -16.26
N LEU A 511 -0.55 19.60 -15.82
CA LEU A 511 -1.17 20.60 -14.93
C LEU A 511 -2.41 21.27 -15.55
N ARG A 512 -2.51 21.33 -16.88
CA ARG A 512 -3.65 21.93 -17.59
C ARG A 512 -4.85 21.00 -17.69
N ASN A 513 -4.62 19.69 -17.78
CA ASN A 513 -5.65 18.69 -18.05
C ASN A 513 -6.13 17.94 -16.80
N ALA A 514 -5.47 18.17 -15.67
CA ALA A 514 -5.95 17.82 -14.34
C ALA A 514 -6.92 18.89 -13.83
#